data_AF-A0A520CFR5-F1
#
_entry.id   AF-A0A520CFR5-F1
#
_cell.length_a   1.000
_cell.length_b   1.000
_cell.length_c   1.000
_cell.angle_alpha   90.00
_cell.angle_beta   90.00
_cell.angle_gamma   90.00
#
_symmetry.space_group_name_H-M   'P 1'
#
loop_
_entity.id
_entity.type
_entity.pdbx_description
1 polymer ?
#
loop_
_entity_poly.entity_id
_entity_poly.type
_entity_poly.pdbx_seq_one_letter_code
_entity_poly.pdbx_strand_id
1 'polypeptide(L)'
;MNTKFLMISSSIFMCLIGIGCTFAPEEILSRAGLQIQELSTLLIQVLGALYLSFAILNWTAKSNLIGGIYSKPVSLGNFLHFVLVTITLGKYYSNHLSDTLLIMPLTIYFVFAVAFGLVSFGRHEFYKKT
;
A
#
# COMPACT_ATOMS: atom_id res chain seq x y z
N MET A 1 7.19 20.95 18.25
CA MET A 1 6.01 20.32 17.62
C MET A 1 5.95 18.86 18.04
N ASN A 2 4.83 18.37 18.57
CA ASN A 2 4.76 16.98 19.03
C ASN A 2 4.53 16.06 17.82
N THR A 3 5.61 15.42 17.36
CA THR A 3 5.65 14.60 16.15
C THR A 3 4.73 13.38 16.23
N LYS A 4 4.43 12.89 17.44
CA LYS A 4 3.47 11.80 17.67
C LYS A 4 2.05 12.19 17.22
N PHE A 5 1.59 13.40 17.59
CA PHE A 5 0.27 13.87 17.18
C PHE A 5 0.18 14.07 15.67
N LEU A 6 1.25 14.59 15.05
CA LEU A 6 1.32 14.73 13.59
C LEU A 6 1.22 13.38 12.87
N MET A 7 1.92 12.35 13.37
CA MET A 7 1.85 11.00 12.81
C MET A 7 0.48 10.35 13.00
N ILE A 8 -0.19 10.57 14.14
CA ILE A 8 -1.54 10.06 14.39
C ILE A 8 -2.56 10.73 13.46
N SER A 9 -2.56 12.06 13.39
CA SER A 9 -3.55 12.79 12.58
C SER A 9 -3.41 12.48 11.10
N SER A 10 -2.19 12.49 10.57
CA SER A 10 -1.91 12.12 9.17
C SER A 10 -2.27 10.67 8.88
N SER A 11 -2.00 9.73 9.81
CA SER A 11 -2.41 8.33 9.67
C SER A 11 -3.92 8.16 9.55
N ILE A 12 -4.70 8.81 10.42
CA ILE A 12 -6.17 8.76 10.39
C ILE A 12 -6.70 9.34 9.07
N PHE A 13 -6.19 10.52 8.67
CA PHE A 13 -6.59 11.17 7.43
C PHE A 13 -6.32 10.30 6.20
N MET A 14 -5.10 9.75 6.09
CA MET A 14 -4.71 8.86 4.99
C MET A 14 -5.50 7.55 5.01
N CYS A 15 -5.81 7.01 6.19
CA CYS A 15 -6.63 5.80 6.30
C CYS A 15 -8.04 6.02 5.73
N LEU A 16 -8.69 7.13 6.10
CA LEU A 16 -10.03 7.46 5.60
C LEU A 16 -10.07 7.61 4.08
N ILE A 17 -9.10 8.34 3.51
CA ILE A 17 -9.00 8.51 2.06
C ILE A 17 -8.67 7.17 1.39
N GLY A 18 -7.73 6.40 1.95
CA GLY A 18 -7.33 5.11 1.42
C GLY A 18 -8.48 4.10 1.37
N ILE A 19 -9.32 4.04 2.41
CA ILE A 19 -10.55 3.25 2.43
C ILE A 19 -11.50 3.73 1.32
N GLY A 20 -11.74 5.03 1.22
CA GLY A 20 -12.59 5.60 0.17
C GLY A 20 -12.13 5.22 -1.23
N CYS A 21 -10.84 5.39 -1.54
CA CYS A 21 -10.26 5.04 -2.83
C CYS A 21 -10.27 3.53 -3.12
N THR A 22 -10.17 2.68 -2.10
CA THR A 22 -10.15 1.22 -2.28
C THR A 22 -11.55 0.66 -2.52
N PHE A 23 -12.54 1.13 -1.76
CA PHE A 23 -13.89 0.56 -1.72
C PHE A 23 -14.94 1.34 -2.50
N ALA A 24 -14.72 2.63 -2.78
CA ALA A 24 -15.63 3.49 -3.53
C ALA A 24 -14.93 4.24 -4.71
N PRO A 25 -14.13 3.55 -5.55
CA PRO A 25 -13.38 4.20 -6.62
C PRO A 25 -14.29 4.82 -7.69
N GLU A 26 -15.41 4.17 -8.03
CA GLU A 26 -16.33 4.63 -9.07
C GLU A 26 -17.13 5.85 -8.62
N GLU A 27 -17.52 5.91 -7.34
CA GLU A 27 -18.18 7.08 -6.76
C GLU A 27 -17.24 8.30 -6.74
N ILE A 28 -15.95 8.09 -6.48
CA ILE A 28 -14.94 9.14 -6.56
C ILE A 28 -14.80 9.65 -7.99
N LEU A 29 -14.69 8.75 -8.97
CA LEU A 29 -14.59 9.11 -10.39
C LEU A 29 -15.85 9.85 -10.86
N SER A 30 -17.03 9.35 -10.52
CA SER A 30 -18.32 9.95 -10.85
C SER A 30 -18.45 11.38 -10.29
N ARG A 31 -18.11 11.57 -9.01
CA ARG A 31 -18.15 12.90 -8.37
C ARG A 31 -17.10 13.86 -8.93
N ALA A 32 -15.99 13.34 -9.43
CA ALA A 32 -14.97 14.14 -10.11
C ALA A 32 -15.35 14.49 -11.57
N GLY A 33 -16.48 14.00 -12.08
CA GLY A 33 -16.88 14.18 -13.48
C GLY A 33 -16.00 13.43 -14.48
N LEU A 34 -15.27 12.41 -14.01
CA LEU A 34 -14.40 11.58 -14.83
C LEU A 34 -15.16 10.36 -15.36
N GLN A 35 -14.73 9.85 -16.52
CA GLN A 35 -15.28 8.64 -17.07
C GLN A 35 -14.89 7.42 -16.21
N ILE A 36 -15.91 6.61 -15.89
CA ILE A 36 -15.72 5.33 -15.18
C ILE A 36 -15.25 4.32 -16.22
N GLN A 37 -13.97 4.02 -16.19
CA GLN A 37 -13.31 3.02 -17.02
C GLN A 37 -12.54 2.09 -16.09
N GLU A 38 -12.36 0.83 -16.47
CA GLU A 38 -11.70 -0.12 -15.59
C GLU A 38 -10.26 0.28 -15.24
N LEU A 39 -9.54 0.92 -16.18
CA LEU A 39 -8.21 1.49 -15.92
C LEU A 39 -8.26 2.67 -14.94
N SER A 40 -9.24 3.57 -15.05
CA SER A 40 -9.37 4.69 -14.11
C SER A 40 -9.74 4.18 -12.71
N THR A 41 -10.62 3.18 -12.61
CA THR A 41 -10.95 2.48 -11.35
C THR A 41 -9.72 1.82 -10.74
N LEU A 42 -8.91 1.11 -11.55
CA LEU A 42 -7.64 0.50 -11.11
C LEU A 42 -6.69 1.54 -10.53
N LEU A 43 -6.49 2.68 -11.22
CA LEU A 43 -5.60 3.74 -10.75
C LEU A 43 -6.06 4.33 -9.41
N ILE A 44 -7.37 4.53 -9.21
CA ILE A 44 -7.91 5.00 -7.93
C ILE A 44 -7.68 3.96 -6.83
N GLN A 45 -7.84 2.67 -7.11
CA GLN A 45 -7.56 1.61 -6.14
C GLN A 45 -6.07 1.50 -5.80
N VAL A 46 -5.17 1.70 -6.76
CA VAL A 46 -3.71 1.77 -6.51
C VAL A 46 -3.37 2.99 -5.64
N LEU A 47 -4.02 4.13 -5.87
CA LEU A 47 -3.90 5.30 -5.00
C LEU A 47 -4.43 5.02 -3.59
N GLY A 48 -5.53 4.27 -3.47
CA GLY A 48 -6.06 3.80 -2.18
C GLY A 48 -5.07 2.91 -1.43
N ALA A 49 -4.45 1.95 -2.11
CA ALA A 49 -3.39 1.11 -1.57
C ALA A 49 -2.21 1.96 -1.06
N LEU A 50 -1.80 2.98 -1.83
CA LEU A 50 -0.73 3.90 -1.43
C LEU A 50 -1.10 4.66 -0.14
N TYR A 51 -2.30 5.24 -0.05
CA TYR A 51 -2.75 5.96 1.15
C TYR A 51 -2.86 5.05 2.38
N LEU A 52 -3.40 3.84 2.23
CA LEU A 52 -3.44 2.87 3.33
C LEU A 52 -2.03 2.47 3.81
N SER A 53 -1.10 2.37 2.89
CA SER A 53 0.31 2.04 3.17
C SER A 53 1.02 3.15 3.93
N PHE A 54 0.79 4.41 3.57
CA PHE A 54 1.26 5.54 4.35
C PHE A 54 0.55 5.65 5.71
N ALA A 55 -0.73 5.32 5.78
CA ALA A 55 -1.48 5.31 7.03
C ALA A 55 -0.87 4.33 8.05
N ILE A 56 -0.57 3.09 7.64
CA ILE A 56 0.05 2.09 8.52
C ILE A 56 1.51 2.44 8.85
N LEU A 57 2.23 3.06 7.92
CA LEU A 57 3.60 3.55 8.15
C LEU A 57 3.59 4.60 9.26
N ASN A 58 2.77 5.64 9.13
CA ASN A 58 2.67 6.71 10.12
C ASN A 58 2.15 6.19 11.47
N TRP A 59 1.18 5.28 11.44
CA TRP A 59 0.67 4.66 12.65
C TRP A 59 1.76 3.89 13.40
N THR A 60 2.55 3.09 12.68
CA THR A 60 3.61 2.29 13.28
C THR A 60 4.80 3.16 13.71
N ALA A 61 5.08 4.24 12.99
CA ALA A 61 6.17 5.17 13.27
C ALA A 61 5.89 6.10 14.47
N LYS A 62 4.62 6.34 14.85
CA LYS A 62 4.22 7.33 15.87
C LYS A 62 4.91 7.19 17.25
N SER A 63 5.42 5.99 17.56
CA SER A 63 6.07 5.69 18.84
C SER A 63 7.59 5.51 18.73
N ASN A 64 8.15 5.56 17.51
CA ASN A 64 9.58 5.43 17.29
C ASN A 64 10.25 6.82 17.39
N LEU A 65 11.44 6.87 17.98
CA LEU A 65 12.32 8.03 17.83
C LEU A 65 12.62 8.22 16.35
N ILE A 66 12.26 9.38 15.81
CA ILE A 66 12.57 9.77 14.43
C ILE A 66 14.11 9.77 14.33
N GLY A 67 14.68 8.79 13.62
CA GLY A 67 16.12 8.61 13.42
C GLY A 67 16.69 7.22 13.79
N GLY A 68 15.92 6.35 14.48
CA GLY A 68 16.32 4.95 14.74
C GLY A 68 16.13 4.04 13.52
N ILE A 69 16.60 2.78 13.57
CA ILE A 69 16.49 1.82 12.44
C ILE A 69 15.01 1.69 12.02
N TYR A 70 14.66 2.32 10.91
CA TYR A 70 13.31 2.54 10.37
C TYR A 70 12.61 1.27 9.87
N SER A 71 13.19 0.09 10.09
CA SER A 71 12.88 -1.07 9.30
C SER A 71 11.46 -1.59 9.52
N LYS A 72 10.86 -1.44 10.71
CA LYS A 72 9.49 -1.97 10.93
C LYS A 72 8.37 -1.14 10.31
N PRO A 73 8.24 0.18 10.55
CA PRO A 73 7.21 0.99 9.88
C PRO A 73 7.33 0.97 8.36
N VAL A 74 8.56 1.05 7.84
CA VAL A 74 8.82 1.07 6.39
C VAL A 74 8.53 -0.28 5.76
N SER A 75 9.00 -1.40 6.35
CA SER A 75 8.70 -2.72 5.81
C SER A 75 7.21 -3.01 5.80
N LEU A 76 6.48 -2.65 6.86
CA LEU A 76 5.04 -2.87 6.95
C LEU A 76 4.24 -2.01 5.97
N GLY A 77 4.65 -0.74 5.79
CA GLY A 77 4.05 0.14 4.78
C GLY A 77 4.26 -0.40 3.36
N ASN A 78 5.50 -0.76 3.02
CA ASN A 78 5.81 -1.34 1.71
C ASN A 78 5.07 -2.67 1.49
N PHE A 79 5.07 -3.56 2.49
CA PHE A 79 4.32 -4.82 2.44
C PHE A 79 2.85 -4.57 2.07
N LEU A 80 2.18 -3.66 2.78
CA LEU A 80 0.77 -3.37 2.54
C LEU A 80 0.55 -2.83 1.11
N HIS A 81 1.43 -1.95 0.63
CA HIS A 81 1.34 -1.40 -0.73
C HIS A 81 1.43 -2.50 -1.77
N PHE A 82 2.50 -3.31 -1.68
CA PHE A 82 2.75 -4.35 -2.67
C PHE A 82 1.67 -5.43 -2.65
N VAL A 83 1.17 -5.83 -1.48
CA VAL A 83 0.07 -6.81 -1.38
C VAL A 83 -1.22 -6.25 -1.99
N LEU A 84 -1.64 -5.05 -1.61
CA LEU A 84 -2.90 -4.49 -2.09
C LEU A 84 -2.86 -4.27 -3.60
N VAL A 85 -1.77 -3.70 -4.13
CA VAL A 85 -1.63 -3.51 -5.59
C VAL A 85 -1.54 -4.84 -6.33
N THR A 86 -0.87 -5.86 -5.77
CA THR A 86 -0.87 -7.21 -6.36
C THR A 86 -2.28 -7.78 -6.48
N ILE A 87 -3.09 -7.65 -5.42
CA ILE A 87 -4.49 -8.12 -5.43
C ILE A 87 -5.31 -7.34 -6.47
N THR A 88 -5.16 -6.02 -6.51
CA THR A 88 -5.89 -5.17 -7.45
C THR A 88 -5.50 -5.44 -8.90
N LEU A 89 -4.21 -5.54 -9.20
CA LEU A 89 -3.70 -5.93 -10.53
C LEU A 89 -4.13 -7.34 -10.91
N GLY A 90 -4.10 -8.29 -9.97
CA GLY A 90 -4.56 -9.66 -10.19
C GLY A 90 -6.03 -9.72 -10.60
N LYS A 91 -6.89 -8.97 -9.90
CA LYS A 91 -8.32 -8.84 -10.24
C LYS A 91 -8.52 -8.21 -11.63
N TYR A 92 -7.79 -7.15 -11.95
CA TYR A 92 -7.86 -6.50 -13.25
C TYR A 92 -7.42 -7.46 -14.37
N TYR A 93 -6.28 -8.14 -14.18
CA TYR A 93 -5.74 -9.11 -15.13
C TYR A 93 -6.66 -10.32 -15.36
N SER A 94 -7.39 -10.80 -14.33
CA SER A 94 -8.34 -11.89 -14.52
C SER A 94 -9.49 -11.58 -15.49
N ASN A 95 -9.81 -10.30 -15.69
CA ASN A 95 -10.77 -9.86 -16.72
C ASN A 95 -10.10 -9.54 -18.07
N HIS A 96 -8.76 -9.50 -18.13
CA HIS A 96 -7.95 -9.06 -19.27
C HIS A 96 -6.81 -10.05 -19.55
N LEU A 97 -7.09 -11.35 -19.59
CA LEU A 97 -6.06 -12.40 -19.71
C LEU A 97 -5.16 -12.25 -20.94
N SER A 98 -5.68 -11.64 -22.01
CA SER A 98 -4.94 -11.37 -23.25
C SER A 98 -3.93 -10.22 -23.13
N ASP A 99 -4.05 -9.37 -22.10
CA ASP A 99 -3.17 -8.22 -21.90
C ASP A 99 -1.85 -8.64 -21.20
N THR A 100 -0.92 -9.11 -22.03
CA THR A 100 0.41 -9.53 -21.59
C THR A 100 1.23 -8.41 -20.95
N LEU A 101 0.89 -7.13 -21.17
CA LEU A 101 1.61 -6.00 -20.57
C LEU A 101 1.45 -5.97 -19.05
N LEU A 102 0.36 -6.53 -18.51
CA LEU A 102 0.09 -6.57 -17.07
C LEU A 102 0.89 -7.63 -16.32
N ILE A 103 1.45 -8.62 -17.02
CA ILE A 103 2.21 -9.72 -16.41
C ILE A 103 3.47 -9.20 -15.71
N MET A 104 4.19 -8.27 -16.36
CA MET A 104 5.41 -7.69 -15.82
C MET A 104 5.15 -6.92 -14.50
N PRO A 105 4.28 -5.90 -14.44
CA PRO A 105 4.02 -5.19 -13.19
C PRO A 105 3.42 -6.09 -12.13
N LEU A 106 2.50 -7.01 -12.47
CA LEU A 106 1.93 -7.96 -11.51
C LEU A 106 3.01 -8.82 -10.85
N THR A 107 3.94 -9.36 -11.65
CA THR A 107 5.04 -10.20 -11.15
C THR A 107 5.99 -9.41 -10.26
N ILE A 108 6.36 -8.18 -10.65
CA ILE A 108 7.24 -7.32 -9.85
C ILE A 108 6.58 -7.00 -8.50
N TYR A 109 5.31 -6.61 -8.50
CA TYR A 109 4.55 -6.31 -7.30
C TYR A 109 4.42 -7.53 -6.38
N PHE A 110 4.16 -8.71 -6.96
CA PHE A 110 4.08 -9.96 -6.20
C PHE A 110 5.42 -10.33 -5.55
N VAL A 111 6.54 -10.23 -6.28
CA VAL A 111 7.88 -10.50 -5.73
C VAL A 111 8.18 -9.59 -4.54
N PHE A 112 7.90 -8.29 -4.66
CA PHE A 112 8.09 -7.36 -3.55
C PHE A 112 7.12 -7.61 -2.39
N ALA A 113 5.87 -7.99 -2.65
CA ALA A 113 4.91 -8.36 -1.61
C ALA A 113 5.44 -9.53 -0.75
N VAL A 114 5.98 -10.57 -1.40
CA VAL A 114 6.60 -11.70 -0.71
C VAL A 114 7.85 -11.26 0.04
N ALA A 115 8.75 -10.51 -0.60
CA ALA A 115 10.00 -10.05 0.02
C ALA A 115 9.75 -9.20 1.27
N PHE A 116 8.86 -8.21 1.20
CA PHE A 116 8.50 -7.39 2.36
C PHE A 116 7.71 -8.17 3.40
N GLY A 117 6.90 -9.16 3.01
CA GLY A 117 6.24 -10.07 3.94
C GLY A 117 7.25 -10.87 4.75
N LEU A 118 8.29 -11.41 4.11
CA LEU A 118 9.39 -12.09 4.79
C LEU A 118 10.17 -11.15 5.73
N VAL A 119 10.38 -9.89 5.34
CA VAL A 119 11.05 -8.91 6.21
C VAL A 119 10.19 -8.52 7.41
N SER A 120 8.87 -8.37 7.22
CA SER A 120 7.96 -7.93 8.29
C SER A 120 7.56 -9.05 9.25
N PHE A 121 7.49 -10.29 8.79
CA PHE A 121 6.98 -11.44 9.56
C PHE A 121 7.96 -12.61 9.69
N GLY A 122 9.04 -12.65 8.91
CA GLY A 122 10.08 -13.67 9.04
C GLY A 122 10.79 -13.56 10.38
N ARG A 123 10.98 -14.70 11.06
CA ARG A 123 11.72 -14.77 12.32
C ARG A 123 13.09 -14.09 12.17
N HIS A 124 13.44 -13.25 13.15
CA HIS A 124 14.73 -12.59 13.33
C HIS A 124 15.91 -13.60 13.58
N GLU A 125 16.06 -14.67 12.82
CA GLU A 125 17.16 -15.65 13.01
C GLU A 125 18.41 -15.38 12.17
N PHE A 126 18.48 -14.28 11.43
CA PHE A 126 19.68 -13.92 10.66
C PHE A 126 20.62 -12.91 11.34
N TYR A 127 20.37 -12.51 12.59
CA TYR A 127 21.37 -11.75 13.34
C TYR A 127 22.41 -12.71 13.94
N LYS A 128 23.41 -13.09 13.13
CA LYS A 128 24.69 -13.53 13.69
C LYS A 128 25.18 -12.39 14.59
N LYS A 129 25.10 -12.58 15.90
CA LYS A 129 25.92 -11.86 16.87
C LYS A 129 27.38 -12.18 16.52
N THR A 130 28.02 -11.29 15.78
CA THR A 130 29.48 -11.11 15.84
C THR A 130 29.78 -10.08 16.90
#